data_AF-A0A7L2W205-F1
#
_entry.id   AF-A0A7L2W205-F1
#
_cell.length_a   1.000
_cell.length_b   1.000
_cell.length_c   1.000
_cell.angle_alpha   90.00
_cell.angle_beta   90.00
_cell.angle_gamma   90.00
#
_symmetry.space_group_name_H-M   'P 1'
#
loop_
_entity.id
_entity.type
_entity.pdbx_description
1 polymer ?
#
loop_
_entity_poly.entity_id
_entity_poly.type
_entity_poly.pdbx_seq_one_letter_code
_entity_poly.pdbx_strand_id
1 'polypeptide(L)' 'QGPQCERCQPLFVGSARGGGSCRSCRSFCRQNADVCLRREELERAQRDPARYPLD' A
#
# COMPACT_ATOMS: atom_id res chain seq x y z
N GLN A 1 -21.17 5.45 10.93
CA GLN A 1 -20.28 5.46 9.74
C GLN A 1 -19.85 6.91 9.57
N GLY A 2 -18.53 7.18 9.63
CA GLY A 2 -17.97 8.53 9.56
C GLY A 2 -17.83 9.03 8.12
N PRO A 3 -17.68 10.35 7.90
CA PRO A 3 -17.99 10.99 6.64
C PRO A 3 -17.08 10.60 5.45
N GLN A 4 -15.81 10.22 5.63
CA GLN A 4 -14.91 9.90 4.51
C GLN A 4 -13.83 8.88 4.92
N CYS A 5 -13.61 7.86 4.09
CA CYS A 5 -12.43 6.99 4.18
C CYS A 5 -11.38 7.53 3.22
N GLU A 6 -10.31 8.10 3.76
CA GLU A 6 -9.17 8.53 2.95
C GLU A 6 -8.31 7.33 2.56
N ARG A 7 -7.71 7.37 1.37
CA ARG A 7 -6.69 6.39 0.99
C ARG A 7 -5.47 6.60 1.90
N CYS A 8 -4.81 5.51 2.26
CA CYS A 8 -3.55 5.60 2.97
C CYS A 8 -2.52 6.37 2.14
N GLN A 9 -1.65 7.12 2.83
CA GLN A 9 -0.49 7.74 2.20
C GLN A 9 0.40 6.68 1.52
N PRO A 10 1.23 7.07 0.53
CA PRO A 10 2.19 6.16 -0.09
C PRO A 10 3.01 5.39 0.96
N LEU A 11 3.22 4.09 0.74
CA LEU A 11 3.90 3.16 1.65
C LEU A 11 3.18 2.85 2.97
N PHE A 12 1.90 3.21 3.10
CA PHE A 12 1.02 2.78 4.18
C PHE A 12 -0.14 1.93 3.65
N VAL A 13 -0.58 0.96 4.47
CA VAL A 13 -1.69 0.05 4.15
C VAL A 13 -2.63 -0.06 5.34
N GLY A 14 -3.93 -0.15 5.08
CA GLY A 14 -4.97 -0.23 6.10
C GLY A 14 -6.29 -0.71 5.53
N SER A 15 -7.15 -1.26 6.38
CA SER A 15 -8.52 -1.64 6.01
C SER A 15 -9.48 -0.51 6.36
N ALA A 16 -10.35 -0.13 5.43
CA ALA A 16 -11.41 0.84 5.69
C ALA A 16 -12.55 0.27 6.58
N ARG A 17 -12.52 -1.01 6.93
CA ARG A 17 -13.58 -1.66 7.73
C ARG A 17 -13.38 -1.42 9.22
N GLY A 18 -14.48 -1.18 9.94
CA GLY A 18 -14.51 -1.22 11.41
C GLY A 18 -13.63 -0.18 12.12
N GLY A 19 -13.38 0.97 11.50
CA GLY A 19 -12.49 1.99 12.07
C GLY A 19 -11.01 1.66 11.95
N GLY A 20 -10.63 0.92 10.91
CA GLY A 20 -9.23 0.57 10.67
C GLY A 20 -8.32 1.78 10.43
N SER A 21 -7.03 1.55 10.59
CA SER A 21 -5.98 2.57 10.50
C SER A 21 -4.91 2.19 9.49
N CYS A 22 -4.25 3.19 8.94
CA CYS A 22 -3.10 3.01 8.07
C CYS A 22 -1.85 2.68 8.90
N ARG A 23 -1.12 1.65 8.49
CA ARG A 23 0.16 1.23 9.09
C ARG A 23 1.24 1.23 8.02
N SER A 24 2.47 1.53 8.39
CA SER A 24 3.58 1.49 7.43
C SER A 24 3.80 0.08 6.90
N CYS A 25 4.18 -0.03 5.63
CA CYS A 25 4.49 -1.32 5.01
C CYS A 25 5.57 -2.09 5.75
N ARG A 26 6.60 -1.38 6.24
CA ARG A 26 7.62 -1.96 7.13
C ARG A 26 7.04 -2.64 8.35
N SER A 27 6.09 -2.00 9.04
CA SER A 27 5.46 -2.58 10.23
C SER A 27 4.50 -3.74 9.88
N PHE A 28 3.76 -3.59 8.79
CA PHE A 28 2.77 -4.57 8.31
C PHE A 28 3.46 -5.86 7.83
N CYS A 29 4.53 -5.72 7.04
CA CYS A 29 5.36 -6.79 6.53
C CYS A 29 6.41 -7.30 7.56
N ARG A 30 6.23 -7.01 8.86
CA ARG A 30 7.12 -7.48 9.94
C ARG A 30 8.60 -7.20 9.69
N GLN A 31 8.90 -5.99 9.22
CA GLN A 31 10.23 -5.50 8.86
C GLN A 31 10.90 -6.19 7.66
N ASN A 32 10.19 -7.02 6.90
CA ASN A 32 10.74 -7.71 5.73
C ASN A 32 10.69 -6.87 4.44
N ALA A 33 9.86 -5.83 4.40
CA ALA A 33 9.67 -5.01 3.20
C ALA A 33 9.23 -3.59 3.56
N ASP A 34 9.83 -2.59 2.91
CA ASP A 34 9.42 -1.18 3.05
C ASP A 34 8.26 -0.81 2.10
N VAL A 35 7.86 -1.72 1.20
CA VAL A 35 6.77 -1.54 0.22
C VAL A 35 5.79 -2.72 0.30
N CYS A 36 4.48 -2.46 0.23
CA CYS A 36 3.42 -3.49 0.30
C CYS A 36 2.98 -3.97 -1.09
N LEU A 37 3.94 -4.40 -1.92
CA LEU A 37 3.65 -4.94 -3.24
C LEU A 37 4.18 -6.36 -3.33
N ARG A 38 3.51 -7.23 -4.09
CA ARG A 38 4.11 -8.52 -4.45
C ARG A 38 5.29 -8.28 -5.39
N ARG A 39 6.25 -9.21 -5.40
CA ARG A 39 7.46 -9.04 -6.18
C ARG A 39 7.17 -8.89 -7.67
N GLU A 40 6.19 -9.64 -8.18
CA GLU A 40 5.79 -9.61 -9.59
C GLU A 40 5.06 -8.31 -9.97
N GLU A 41 4.43 -7.64 -9.00
CA GLU A 41 3.80 -6.33 -9.20
C GLU A 41 4.86 -5.24 -9.27
N LEU A 42 5.85 -5.29 -8.36
CA LEU A 42 6.99 -4.37 -8.36
C LEU A 42 7.83 -4.51 -9.64
N GLU A 43 8.15 -5.75 -10.05
CA GLU A 43 8.91 -6.02 -11.28
C GLU A 43 8.18 -5.50 -12.52
N ARG A 44 6.85 -5.65 -12.60
CA ARG A 44 6.04 -5.10 -13.70
C ARG A 44 6.02 -3.58 -13.73
N ALA A 45 5.86 -2.94 -12.57
CA ALA A 45 5.91 -1.49 -12.44
C ALA A 45 7.28 -0.90 -12.79
N GLN A 46 8.37 -1.59 -12.43
CA GLN A 46 9.72 -1.19 -12.83
C GLN A 46 9.96 -1.35 -14.33
N ARG A 47 9.40 -2.40 -14.95
CA ARG A 47 9.56 -2.66 -16.38
C ARG A 47 8.74 -1.71 -17.26
N ASP A 48 7.54 -1.34 -16.82
CA ASP A 48 6.64 -0.45 -17.56
C ASP A 48 5.86 0.47 -16.59
N PRO A 49 6.50 1.56 -16.11
CA PRO A 49 5.89 2.47 -15.15
C PRO A 49 4.64 3.19 -15.68
N ALA A 50 4.58 3.44 -16.99
CA ALA A 50 3.46 4.12 -17.62
C ALA A 50 2.18 3.27 -17.63
N ARG A 51 2.35 1.94 -17.75
CA ARG A 51 1.23 1.00 -17.74
C ARG A 51 0.85 0.50 -16.35
N TYR A 52 1.79 0.49 -15.41
CA TYR A 52 1.59 0.01 -14.03
C TYR A 52 2.04 1.06 -13.00
N PRO A 53 1.36 2.22 -12.91
CA PRO A 53 1.64 3.23 -11.90
C PRO A 53 1.40 2.68 -10.48
N LEU A 54 2.24 3.11 -9.53
CA LEU A 54 2.16 2.71 -8.11
C LEU A 54 1.57 3.81 -7.22
N ASP A 55 1.10 4.92 -7.81
CA ASP A 55 0.46 6.08 -7.18
C ASP A 55 -1.08 5.99 -7.12
#